data_AF-A0A955N0P0-F1
#
_entry.id   AF-A0A955N0P0-F1
#
_cell.length_a   1.000
_cell.length_b   1.000
_cell.length_c   1.000
_cell.angle_alpha   90.00
_cell.angle_beta   90.00
_cell.angle_gamma   90.00
#
_symmetry.space_group_name_H-M   'P 1'
#
loop_
_entity.id
_entity.type
_entity.pdbx_description
1 polymer ?
#
loop_
_entity_poly.entity_id
_entity_poly.type
_entity_poly.pdbx_seq_one_letter_code
_entity_poly.pdbx_strand_id
1 'polypeptide(L)' 'EEMRKEFVPRFRPTSIIQRFAEPEEVAAMVAYLSSPLASATTGAAIRVEGGLVDDLG' A
#
# COMPACT_ATOMS: atom_id res chain seq x y z
N GLU A 1 2.56 -21.93 -0.61
CA GLU A 1 1.62 -20.95 -1.18
C GLU A 1 0.48 -20.62 -0.22
N GLU A 2 -0.19 -21.64 0.34
CA GLU A 2 -1.22 -21.46 1.38
C GLU A 2 -0.75 -20.63 2.59
N MET A 3 0.47 -20.87 3.08
CA MET A 3 1.07 -20.05 4.15
C MET A 3 1.17 -18.55 3.78
N ARG A 4 1.41 -18.21 2.51
CA ARG A 4 1.46 -16.81 2.06
C ARG A 4 0.05 -16.19 2.05
N LYS A 5 -0.97 -16.96 1.70
CA LYS A 5 -2.37 -16.50 1.72
C LYS A 5 -2.88 -16.28 3.14
N GLU A 6 -2.51 -17.15 4.08
CA GLU A 6 -2.97 -17.05 5.47
C GLU A 6 -2.18 -16.06 6.33
N PHE A 7 -0.96 -15.70 5.92
CA PHE A 7 -0.09 -14.85 6.73
C PHE A 7 -0.69 -13.48 7.02
N VAL A 8 -1.20 -12.79 5.99
CA VAL A 8 -1.74 -11.43 6.16
C VAL A 8 -2.99 -11.44 7.05
N PRO A 9 -4.02 -12.29 6.79
CA PRO A 9 -5.15 -12.40 7.70
C PRO A 9 -4.77 -12.74 9.14
N ARG A 10 -3.75 -13.59 9.35
CA ARG A 10 -3.35 -14.05 10.68
C ARG A 10 -2.49 -13.05 11.46
N PHE A 11 -1.56 -12.39 10.79
CA PHE A 11 -0.52 -11.56 11.44
C PHE A 11 -0.67 -10.06 11.19
N ARG A 12 -1.51 -9.68 10.23
CA ARG A 12 -1.84 -8.30 9.86
C ARG A 12 -3.36 -8.16 9.66
N PRO A 13 -4.17 -8.52 10.67
CA PRO A 13 -5.63 -8.59 10.53
C PRO A 13 -6.26 -7.23 10.21
N THR A 14 -5.58 -6.12 10.51
CA THR A 14 -6.03 -4.75 10.18
C THR A 14 -5.76 -4.34 8.73
N SER A 15 -4.95 -5.09 7.97
CA SER A 15 -4.74 -4.81 6.55
C SER A 15 -6.07 -4.86 5.80
N ILE A 16 -6.39 -3.83 5.03
CA ILE A 16 -7.65 -3.78 4.28
C ILE A 16 -7.62 -4.77 3.11
N ILE A 17 -6.47 -4.90 2.43
CA ILE A 17 -6.36 -5.74 1.23
C ILE A 17 -6.24 -7.23 1.52
N GLN A 18 -5.94 -7.62 2.78
CA GLN A 18 -5.90 -9.02 3.26
C GLN A 18 -5.02 -9.97 2.43
N ARG A 19 -4.01 -9.42 1.75
CA ARG A 19 -3.03 -10.17 0.95
C ARG A 19 -1.71 -9.41 0.92
N PHE A 20 -0.68 -10.07 0.41
CA PHE A 20 0.54 -9.36 0.03
C PHE A 20 0.26 -8.43 -1.15
N ALA A 21 0.77 -7.20 -1.06
CA ALA A 21 0.87 -6.32 -2.21
C ALA A 21 1.94 -6.86 -3.17
N GLU A 22 1.73 -6.65 -4.46
CA GLU A 22 2.71 -6.95 -5.49
C GLU A 22 3.58 -5.71 -5.77
N PRO A 23 4.86 -5.88 -6.19
CA PRO A 23 5.77 -4.76 -6.45
C PRO A 23 5.21 -3.72 -7.44
N GLU A 24 4.41 -4.16 -8.40
CA GLU A 24 3.76 -3.33 -9.41
C GLU A 24 2.79 -2.32 -8.79
N GLU A 25 2.17 -2.64 -7.65
CA GLU A 25 1.27 -1.72 -6.95
C GLU A 25 2.04 -0.52 -6.37
N VAL A 26 3.27 -0.76 -5.88
CA VAL A 26 4.19 0.32 -5.45
C VAL A 26 4.70 1.10 -6.66
N ALA A 27 5.10 0.39 -7.72
CA ALA A 27 5.62 1.02 -8.94
C ALA A 27 4.57 1.94 -9.60
N ALA A 28 3.30 1.55 -9.60
CA ALA A 28 2.21 2.35 -10.15
C ALA A 28 2.06 3.69 -9.41
N MET A 29 2.14 3.69 -8.07
CA MET A 29 2.12 4.93 -7.29
C MET A 29 3.34 5.80 -7.60
N VAL A 30 4.54 5.21 -7.68
CA VAL A 30 5.76 5.95 -8.04
C VAL A 30 5.66 6.57 -9.43
N ALA A 31 5.13 5.82 -10.40
CA ALA A 31 4.91 6.31 -11.75
C ALA A 31 3.92 7.48 -11.78
N TYR A 32 2.81 7.39 -11.03
CA TYR A 32 1.87 8.49 -10.87
C TYR A 32 2.54 9.74 -10.28
N LEU A 33 3.27 9.58 -9.16
CA LEU A 33 3.95 10.70 -8.47
C LEU A 33 5.05 11.34 -9.32
N SER A 34 5.71 10.57 -10.19
CA SER A 34 6.74 11.07 -11.10
C SER A 34 6.17 11.75 -12.35
N SER A 35 4.87 11.63 -12.59
CA SER A 35 4.20 12.18 -13.78
C SER A 35 3.70 13.62 -13.56
N PRO A 36 3.43 14.37 -14.63
CA PRO A 36 2.78 15.68 -14.53
C PRO A 36 1.41 15.67 -13.84
N LEU A 37 0.75 14.51 -13.76
CA LEU A 37 -0.56 14.35 -13.11
C LEU A 37 -0.49 14.60 -11.61
N ALA A 38 0.69 14.47 -10.99
CA ALA A 38 0.93 14.73 -9.57
C ALA A 38 1.56 16.10 -9.31
N SER A 39 1.48 17.05 -10.25
CA SER A 39 2.16 18.37 -10.17
C SER A 39 1.82 19.21 -8.93
N ALA A 40 0.68 18.97 -8.29
CA ALA A 40 0.27 19.64 -7.06
C ALA A 40 0.52 18.80 -5.78
N THR A 41 1.10 17.62 -5.90
CA THR A 41 1.37 16.70 -4.78
C THR A 41 2.83 16.83 -4.35
N THR A 42 3.06 17.41 -3.17
CA THR A 42 4.42 17.58 -2.62
C THR A 42 4.39 17.60 -1.09
N GLY A 43 5.53 17.29 -0.45
CA GLY A 43 5.71 17.37 1.00
C GLY A 43 4.96 16.33 1.85
N ALA A 44 4.22 15.42 1.23
CA ALA A 44 3.45 14.38 1.92
C ALA A 44 4.16 13.01 1.89
N ALA A 45 3.98 12.23 2.96
CA ALA A 45 4.32 10.81 2.98
C ALA A 45 3.15 10.01 2.40
N ILE A 46 3.31 9.52 1.17
CA ILE A 46 2.28 8.72 0.49
C ILE A 46 2.47 7.24 0.82
N ARG A 47 1.44 6.60 1.37
CA ARG A 47 1.49 5.19 1.80
C ARG A 47 1.00 4.25 0.71
N VAL A 48 1.72 3.14 0.53
CA VAL A 48 1.36 2.03 -0.37
C VAL A 48 1.59 0.71 0.36
N GLU A 49 0.76 0.44 1.37
CA GLU A 49 0.95 -0.70 2.26
C GLU A 49 -0.29 -1.62 2.40
N GLY A 50 -1.43 -1.21 1.84
CA GLY A 50 -2.68 -1.98 1.91
C GLY A 50 -3.61 -1.66 3.08
N GLY A 51 -3.47 -0.51 3.74
CA GLY A 51 -4.37 -0.01 4.79
C GLY A 51 -4.04 -0.52 6.20
N LEU A 52 -2.77 -0.76 6.47
CA LEU A 52 -2.20 -1.25 7.72
C LEU A 52 -2.09 -0.16 8.79
N VAL A 53 -1.74 1.06 8.38
CA VAL A 53 -1.61 2.19 9.31
C VAL A 53 -2.96 2.88 9.43
N ASP A 54 -3.51 2.87 10.64
CA ASP A 54 -4.68 3.67 10.98
C ASP A 54 -4.20 5.05 11.46
N ASP A 55 -4.46 6.09 10.67
CA ASP A 55 -4.14 7.48 11.01
C ASP A 55 -5.28 8.15 11.81
N LEU A 56 -6.41 7.47 12.05
CA LEU A 56 -7.49 7.97 12.89
C LEU A 56 -7.18 7.68 14.37
N GLY A 57 -6.17 8.37 14.88
CA GLY A 57 -5.84 8.47 16.31
C GLY A 57 -5.75 9.93 16.75
#